data_AF-A0A3F2V6X7-F1
#
_entry.id   AF-A0A3F2V6X7-F1
#
_cell.length_a   1.000
_cell.length_b   1.000
_cell.length_c   1.000
_cell.angle_alpha   90.00
_cell.angle_beta   90.00
_cell.angle_gamma   90.00
#
_symmetry.space_group_name_H-M   'P 1'
#
loop_
_entity.id
_entity.type
_entity.pdbx_description
1 polymer ?
#
loop_
_entity_poly.entity_id
_entity_poly.type
_entity_poly.pdbx_seq_one_letter_code
_entity_poly.pdbx_strand_id
1 'polypeptide(L)'
;MNQLGTAQKSCDTAKQVSSKAESPTDIANAKSQYSASLAQLKKATDNNTQANAKTLSGSSLASSYSKTVSSVESCQRTALQTINSSDAAITAKIKQEQERQQQALKEQEAKRNAAAQTPPPEEVEAAEVAEKAEPETPAAEERSEDEPRSRTRNIDRFRP
;
A
#
# COMPACT_ATOMS: atom_id res chain seq x y z
N MET A 1 6.36 26.96 32.18
CA MET A 1 7.24 26.02 31.44
C MET A 1 8.22 26.82 30.59
N ASN A 2 9.49 26.41 30.48
CA ASN A 2 10.51 27.09 29.67
C ASN A 2 10.30 26.77 28.17
N GLN A 3 10.05 27.78 27.33
CA GLN A 3 9.71 27.60 25.91
C GLN A 3 10.83 26.94 25.08
N LEU A 4 12.09 27.08 25.50
CA LEU A 4 13.20 26.37 24.87
C LEU A 4 13.18 24.87 25.18
N GLY A 5 12.76 24.50 26.38
CA GLY A 5 12.61 23.10 26.78
C GLY A 5 11.47 22.39 26.04
N THR A 6 10.38 23.11 25.74
CA THR A 6 9.29 22.57 24.90
C THR A 6 9.74 22.45 23.44
N ALA A 7 10.46 23.44 22.91
CA ALA A 7 11.01 23.40 21.55
C ALA A 7 11.96 22.20 21.35
N GLN A 8 12.85 21.94 22.30
CA GLN A 8 13.77 20.80 22.27
C GLN A 8 13.00 19.47 22.25
N LYS A 9 12.05 19.27 23.17
CA LYS A 9 11.25 18.04 23.24
C LYS A 9 10.46 17.76 21.96
N SER A 10 9.86 18.80 21.37
CA SER A 10 9.15 18.67 20.09
C SER A 10 10.11 18.28 18.96
N CYS A 11 11.33 18.82 18.96
CA CYS A 11 12.34 18.44 17.97
C CYS A 11 12.82 16.99 18.14
N ASP A 12 13.10 16.56 19.37
CA ASP A 12 13.51 15.18 19.67
C ASP A 12 12.41 14.18 19.27
N THR A 13 11.14 14.53 19.53
CA THR A 13 9.98 13.75 19.07
C THR A 13 9.94 13.67 17.54
N ALA A 14 10.08 14.80 16.84
CA ALA A 14 10.09 14.83 15.37
C ALA A 14 11.19 13.93 14.79
N LYS A 15 12.39 13.95 15.39
CA LYS A 15 13.51 13.10 14.99
C LYS A 15 13.23 11.61 15.25
N GLN A 16 12.67 11.28 16.42
CA GLN A 16 12.36 9.90 16.78
C GLN A 16 11.28 9.31 15.87
N VAL A 17 10.19 10.05 15.61
CA VAL A 17 9.10 9.61 14.75
C VAL A 17 9.60 9.46 13.31
N SER A 18 10.34 10.43 12.78
CA SER A 18 10.88 10.34 11.41
C SER A 18 11.87 9.21 11.21
N SER A 19 12.67 8.86 12.22
CA SER A 19 13.63 7.74 12.15
C SER A 19 12.95 6.37 12.10
N LYS A 20 11.70 6.28 12.56
CA LYS A 20 10.91 5.03 12.61
C LYS A 20 9.67 5.11 11.71
N ALA A 21 9.63 6.07 10.78
CA ALA A 21 8.47 6.27 9.95
C ALA A 21 8.31 5.12 8.96
N GLU A 22 7.13 4.50 8.98
CA GLU A 22 6.79 3.41 8.06
C GLU A 22 5.66 3.84 7.11
N SER A 23 4.94 4.90 7.46
CA SER A 23 3.80 5.41 6.72
C SER A 23 3.89 6.93 6.46
N PRO A 24 3.17 7.43 5.44
CA PRO A 24 3.02 8.88 5.21
C PRO A 24 2.46 9.63 6.43
N THR A 25 1.62 8.98 7.24
CA THR A 25 1.05 9.53 8.47
C THR A 25 2.12 9.82 9.51
N ASP A 26 3.10 8.91 9.66
CA ASP A 26 4.22 9.12 10.59
C ASP A 26 5.06 10.34 10.19
N ILE A 27 5.28 10.50 8.89
CA ILE A 27 5.98 11.67 8.35
C ILE A 27 5.19 12.95 8.59
N ALA A 28 3.86 12.94 8.39
CA ALA A 28 3.00 14.08 8.68
C ALA A 28 3.06 14.45 10.18
N ASN A 29 3.05 13.46 11.06
CA ASN A 29 3.22 13.66 12.50
C ASN A 29 4.60 14.24 12.84
N ALA A 30 5.68 13.74 12.23
CA ALA A 30 7.02 14.27 12.41
C ALA A 30 7.13 15.73 11.93
N LYS A 31 6.55 16.07 10.78
CA LYS A 31 6.49 17.45 10.25
C LYS A 31 5.72 18.38 11.20
N SER A 32 4.62 17.91 11.80
CA SER A 32 3.85 18.66 12.80
C SER A 32 4.66 18.93 14.08
N GLN A 33 5.39 17.94 14.59
CA GLN A 33 6.27 18.12 15.75
C GLN A 33 7.44 19.07 15.45
N TYR A 34 8.00 18.98 14.25
CA TYR A 34 9.04 19.88 13.79
C TYR A 34 8.54 21.34 13.70
N SER A 35 7.35 21.56 13.12
CA SER A 35 6.77 22.91 13.03
C SER A 35 6.41 23.48 14.41
N ALA A 36 5.93 22.64 15.34
CA ALA A 36 5.72 23.02 16.73
C ALA A 36 7.04 23.46 17.40
N SER A 37 8.14 22.73 17.18
CA SER A 37 9.47 23.12 17.68
C SER A 37 9.90 24.49 17.16
N LEU A 38 9.73 24.76 15.86
CA LEU A 38 10.05 26.05 15.25
C LEU A 38 9.23 27.20 15.86
N ALA A 39 7.93 26.98 16.04
CA ALA A 39 7.05 27.99 16.63
C ALA A 39 7.44 28.30 18.08
N GLN A 40 7.81 27.29 18.87
CA GLN A 40 8.25 27.45 20.26
C GLN A 40 9.62 28.14 20.35
N LEU A 41 10.56 27.79 19.46
CA LEU A 41 11.86 28.45 19.38
C LEU A 41 11.70 29.94 19.05
N LYS A 42 10.89 30.26 18.03
CA LYS A 42 10.60 31.65 17.65
C LYS A 42 10.01 32.45 18.81
N LYS A 43 8.99 31.91 19.47
CA LYS A 43 8.41 32.54 20.68
C LYS A 43 9.45 32.73 21.78
N ALA A 44 10.33 31.77 22.00
CA ALA A 44 11.39 31.89 23.00
C ALA A 44 12.37 33.01 22.65
N THR A 45 12.74 33.15 21.38
CA THR A 45 13.63 34.21 20.86
C THR A 45 12.98 35.58 20.98
N ASP A 46 11.72 35.72 20.57
CA ASP A 46 10.97 36.97 20.63
C ASP A 46 10.77 37.45 22.08
N ASN A 47 10.50 36.53 23.02
CA ASN A 47 10.40 36.88 24.44
C ASN A 47 11.74 37.28 25.04
N ASN A 48 12.86 36.70 24.58
CA ASN A 48 14.19 37.02 25.07
C ASN A 48 14.69 38.37 24.54
N THR A 49 14.46 38.69 23.26
CA THR A 49 14.77 40.03 22.72
C THR A 49 13.97 41.12 23.44
N GLN A 50 12.70 40.87 23.75
CA GLN A 50 11.87 41.81 24.51
C GLN A 50 12.30 41.94 25.98
N ALA A 51 12.76 40.85 26.60
CA ALA A 51 13.29 40.87 27.96
C ALA A 51 14.65 41.58 28.04
N ASN A 52 15.60 41.27 27.14
CA ASN A 52 16.91 41.92 27.06
C ASN A 52 16.80 43.42 26.70
N ALA A 53 15.80 43.82 25.93
CA ALA A 53 15.50 45.23 25.67
C ALA A 53 15.00 45.97 26.94
N LYS A 54 14.50 45.24 27.94
CA LYS A 54 13.95 45.79 29.19
C LYS A 54 14.92 45.69 30.36
N THR A 55 15.80 44.68 30.37
CA THR A 55 16.79 44.41 31.41
C THR A 55 17.74 43.34 30.88
N LEU A 56 19.06 43.53 30.92
CA LEU A 56 20.03 42.51 31.35
C LEU A 56 21.50 42.95 31.17
N SER A 57 22.10 43.29 32.30
CA SER A 57 23.54 43.41 32.57
C SER A 57 24.06 42.13 33.25
N GLY A 58 23.75 40.94 32.71
CA GLY A 58 24.08 39.65 33.35
C GLY A 58 24.56 38.58 32.36
N SER A 59 25.88 38.45 32.19
CA SER A 59 26.52 37.63 31.16
C SER A 59 26.28 36.11 31.27
N SER A 60 25.97 35.58 32.45
CA SER A 60 25.81 34.12 32.68
C SER A 60 24.49 33.55 32.14
N LEU A 61 23.39 34.30 32.29
CA LEU A 61 22.06 33.92 31.79
C LEU A 61 21.99 33.97 30.26
N ALA A 62 22.62 34.98 29.65
CA ALA A 62 22.70 35.12 28.19
C ALA A 62 23.48 33.96 27.55
N SER A 63 24.58 33.53 28.15
CA SER A 63 25.39 32.39 27.67
C SER A 63 24.60 31.08 27.69
N SER A 64 23.88 30.79 28.77
CA SER A 64 23.07 29.56 28.92
C SER A 64 21.90 29.53 27.95
N TYR A 65 21.26 30.68 27.72
CA TYR A 65 20.19 30.83 26.74
C TYR A 65 20.68 30.56 25.32
N SER A 66 21.80 31.18 24.92
CA SER A 66 22.39 31.00 23.59
C SER A 66 22.75 29.53 23.30
N LYS A 67 23.36 28.82 24.26
CA LYS A 67 23.66 27.38 24.11
C LYS A 67 22.40 26.54 23.85
N THR A 68 21.32 26.86 24.54
CA THR A 68 20.06 26.12 24.41
C THR A 68 19.41 26.39 23.06
N VAL A 69 19.42 27.64 22.58
CA VAL A 69 18.94 28.00 21.23
C VAL A 69 19.74 27.24 20.16
N SER A 70 21.08 27.26 20.23
CA SER A 70 21.92 26.55 19.26
C SER A 70 21.69 25.03 19.27
N SER A 71 21.43 24.45 20.45
CA SER A 71 21.05 23.02 20.57
C SER A 71 19.75 22.72 19.82
N VAL A 72 18.72 23.55 20.01
CA VAL A 72 17.41 23.38 19.34
C VAL A 72 17.56 23.54 17.82
N GLU A 73 18.30 24.56 17.36
CA GLU A 73 18.55 24.77 15.92
C GLU A 73 19.31 23.61 15.28
N SER A 74 20.32 23.07 15.97
CA SER A 74 21.06 21.89 15.52
C SER A 74 20.16 20.65 15.44
N CYS A 75 19.31 20.45 16.46
CA CYS A 75 18.30 19.40 16.43
C CYS A 75 17.35 19.57 15.23
N GLN A 76 16.83 20.79 15.01
CA GLN A 76 15.89 21.09 13.93
C GLN A 76 16.49 20.77 12.56
N ARG A 77 17.73 21.19 12.31
CA ARG A 77 18.43 20.88 11.05
C ARG A 77 18.53 19.37 10.82
N THR A 78 18.88 18.62 11.87
CA THR A 78 18.97 17.15 11.80
C THR A 78 17.60 16.51 11.58
N ALA A 79 16.58 16.94 12.32
CA ALA A 79 15.22 16.41 12.23
C ALA A 79 14.63 16.63 10.83
N LEU A 80 14.84 17.82 10.24
CA LEU A 80 14.37 18.11 8.88
C LEU A 80 15.03 17.18 7.85
N GLN A 81 16.34 16.95 7.98
CA GLN A 81 17.05 16.02 7.09
C GLN A 81 16.50 14.59 7.21
N THR A 82 16.28 14.11 8.44
CA THR A 82 15.70 12.79 8.68
C THR A 82 14.29 12.70 8.10
N ILE A 83 13.43 13.69 8.34
CA ILE A 83 12.07 13.75 7.79
C ILE A 83 12.10 13.64 6.27
N ASN A 84 12.93 14.43 5.60
CA ASN A 84 13.00 14.42 4.14
C ASN A 84 13.52 13.08 3.60
N SER A 85 14.51 12.47 4.28
CA SER A 85 15.02 11.16 3.87
C SER A 85 13.97 10.06 4.01
N SER A 86 13.20 10.06 5.10
CA SER A 86 12.16 9.06 5.35
C SER A 86 10.95 9.27 4.43
N ASP A 87 10.57 10.53 4.15
CA ASP A 87 9.52 10.89 3.21
C ASP A 87 9.84 10.38 1.79
N ALA A 88 11.06 10.59 1.32
CA ALA A 88 11.52 10.09 0.03
C ALA A 88 11.50 8.55 -0.03
N ALA A 89 11.97 7.87 1.02
CA ALA A 89 11.98 6.42 1.09
C ALA A 89 10.57 5.81 1.07
N ILE A 90 9.63 6.38 1.83
CA ILE A 90 8.23 5.93 1.87
C ILE A 90 7.55 6.19 0.53
N THR A 91 7.76 7.38 -0.06
CA THR A 91 7.20 7.72 -1.37
C THR A 91 7.71 6.78 -2.46
N ALA A 92 9.00 6.42 -2.44
CA ALA A 92 9.57 5.46 -3.37
C ALA A 92 8.95 4.06 -3.22
N LYS A 93 8.75 3.59 -1.98
CA LYS A 93 8.07 2.30 -1.73
C LYS A 93 6.63 2.29 -2.25
N ILE A 94 5.88 3.37 -2.00
CA ILE A 94 4.49 3.50 -2.47
C ILE A 94 4.45 3.46 -4.00
N LYS A 95 5.35 4.20 -4.65
CA LYS A 95 5.43 4.23 -6.12
C LYS A 95 5.77 2.86 -6.70
N GLN A 96 6.76 2.17 -6.13
CA GLN A 96 7.15 0.82 -6.56
C GLN A 96 5.99 -0.18 -6.42
N GLU A 97 5.23 -0.09 -5.33
CA GLU A 97 4.06 -0.94 -5.12
C GLU A 97 2.96 -0.64 -6.14
N GLN A 98 2.70 0.64 -6.43
CA GLN A 98 1.72 1.05 -7.43
C GLN A 98 2.09 0.55 -8.83
N GLU A 99 3.38 0.61 -9.21
CA GLU A 99 3.88 0.09 -10.48
C GLU A 99 3.71 -1.43 -10.58
N ARG A 100 4.01 -2.17 -9.50
CA ARG A 100 3.76 -3.63 -9.44
C ARG A 100 2.28 -3.98 -9.62
N GLN A 101 1.38 -3.25 -8.95
CA GLN A 101 -0.06 -3.49 -9.09
C GLN A 101 -0.56 -3.21 -10.50
N GLN A 102 -0.09 -2.14 -11.14
CA GLN A 102 -0.42 -1.85 -12.54
C GLN A 102 0.08 -2.94 -13.49
N GLN A 103 1.29 -3.47 -13.26
CA GLN A 103 1.83 -4.55 -14.08
C GLN A 103 1.04 -5.85 -13.90
N ALA A 104 0.66 -6.19 -12.67
CA ALA A 104 -0.17 -7.36 -12.38
C ALA A 104 -1.55 -7.29 -13.06
N LEU A 105 -2.19 -6.11 -13.07
CA LEU A 105 -3.46 -5.89 -13.77
C LEU A 105 -3.31 -6.05 -15.29
N LYS A 106 -2.26 -5.48 -15.89
CA LYS A 106 -1.99 -5.63 -17.32
C LYS A 106 -1.72 -7.08 -17.71
N GLU A 107 -1.00 -7.83 -16.88
CA GLU A 107 -0.74 -9.24 -17.13
C GLU A 107 -2.02 -10.09 -17.00
N GLN A 108 -2.88 -9.78 -16.02
CA GLN A 108 -4.18 -10.45 -15.87
C GLN A 108 -5.08 -10.18 -17.09
N GLU A 109 -5.11 -8.94 -17.58
CA GLU A 109 -5.86 -8.58 -18.78
C GLU A 109 -5.31 -9.27 -20.03
N ALA A 110 -3.99 -9.31 -20.19
CA ALA A 110 -3.35 -10.03 -21.29
C ALA A 110 -3.68 -11.52 -21.29
N LYS A 111 -3.66 -12.17 -20.11
CA LYS A 111 -4.08 -13.58 -19.95
C LYS A 111 -5.56 -13.78 -20.29
N ARG A 112 -6.43 -12.86 -19.87
CA ARG A 112 -7.87 -12.91 -20.21
C ARG A 112 -8.10 -12.78 -21.72
N ASN A 113 -7.39 -11.87 -22.37
CA ASN A 113 -7.50 -11.65 -23.82
C ASN A 113 -6.90 -12.82 -24.63
N ALA A 114 -5.87 -13.49 -24.12
CA ALA A 114 -5.33 -14.71 -24.71
C ALA A 114 -6.29 -15.90 -24.57
N ALA A 115 -6.90 -16.09 -23.40
CA ALA A 115 -7.89 -17.14 -23.16
C ALA A 115 -9.19 -16.93 -23.95
N ALA A 116 -9.53 -15.69 -24.31
CA ALA A 116 -10.68 -15.39 -25.18
C ALA A 116 -10.42 -15.66 -26.68
N GLN A 117 -9.16 -15.85 -27.08
CA GLN A 117 -8.75 -16.14 -28.46
C GLN A 117 -8.46 -17.63 -28.70
N THR A 118 -8.40 -18.45 -27.65
CA THR A 118 -8.48 -19.91 -27.80
C THR A 118 -9.93 -20.29 -28.06
N PRO A 119 -10.27 -20.87 -29.23
CA PRO A 119 -11.61 -21.40 -29.44
C PRO A 119 -11.90 -22.48 -28.38
N PRO A 120 -13.17 -22.71 -28.00
CA PRO A 120 -13.51 -23.92 -27.24
C PRO A 120 -13.00 -25.14 -28.03
N PRO A 121 -12.68 -26.26 -27.36
CA PRO A 121 -12.44 -27.52 -28.06
C PRO A 121 -13.77 -27.97 -28.69
N GLU A 122 -14.11 -27.43 -29.85
CA GLU A 122 -15.04 -28.06 -30.78
C GLU A 122 -14.28 -29.24 -31.40
N GLU A 123 -14.72 -30.43 -31.00
CA GLU A 123 -14.72 -31.69 -31.75
C GLU A 123 -14.16 -31.58 -33.17
N VAL A 124 -12.83 -31.66 -33.28
CA VAL A 124 -12.14 -32.05 -34.49
C VAL A 124 -12.34 -33.55 -34.70
N GLU A 125 -13.53 -33.98 -35.13
CA GLU A 125 -13.73 -35.34 -35.63
C GLU A 125 -15.05 -35.48 -36.45
N ALA A 126 -15.19 -34.74 -37.57
CA ALA A 126 -16.25 -35.06 -38.55
C ALA A 126 -16.01 -34.51 -39.97
N ALA A 127 -14.77 -34.32 -40.40
CA ALA A 127 -14.50 -33.83 -41.77
C ALA A 127 -13.26 -34.47 -42.39
N GLU A 128 -13.08 -35.78 -42.20
CA GLU A 128 -12.28 -36.57 -43.12
C GLU A 128 -13.04 -37.87 -43.40
N VAL A 129 -13.16 -38.22 -44.69
CA VAL A 129 -13.84 -39.41 -45.24
C VAL A 129 -15.36 -39.30 -45.41
N ALA A 130 -15.79 -38.45 -46.35
CA ALA A 130 -17.03 -38.67 -47.11
C ALA A 130 -16.83 -38.26 -48.58
N GLU A 131 -15.76 -38.75 -49.21
CA GLU A 131 -15.69 -38.83 -50.65
C GLU A 131 -15.53 -40.31 -51.05
N LYS A 132 -16.49 -40.77 -51.85
CA LYS A 132 -16.69 -42.11 -52.46
C LYS A 132 -17.55 -43.14 -51.70
N ALA A 133 -18.68 -43.39 -52.37
CA ALA A 133 -19.38 -44.67 -52.57
C ALA A 133 -20.66 -44.89 -51.74
N GLU A 134 -21.78 -44.42 -52.28
CA GLU A 134 -22.97 -45.27 -52.43
C GLU A 134 -22.64 -46.42 -53.43
N PRO A 135 -23.40 -47.55 -53.53
CA PRO A 135 -24.75 -47.80 -53.01
C PRO A 135 -24.98 -49.24 -52.43
N GLU A 136 -26.26 -49.48 -52.08
CA GLU A 136 -26.99 -50.77 -52.07
C GLU A 136 -27.11 -51.58 -50.76
N THR A 137 -28.33 -51.57 -50.23
CA THR A 137 -28.96 -52.60 -49.38
C THR A 137 -29.27 -53.86 -50.23
N PRO A 138 -29.39 -55.08 -49.66
CA PRO A 138 -30.67 -55.50 -49.07
C PRO A 138 -30.63 -56.53 -47.89
N ALA A 139 -31.70 -56.46 -47.10
CA ALA A 139 -32.51 -57.54 -46.47
C ALA A 139 -31.89 -58.67 -45.61
N ALA A 140 -32.36 -58.75 -44.35
CA ALA A 140 -32.93 -59.93 -43.66
C ALA A 140 -33.32 -59.51 -42.22
N GLU A 141 -34.59 -59.25 -41.91
CA GLU A 141 -35.52 -60.18 -41.26
C GLU A 141 -34.89 -61.04 -40.14
N GLU A 142 -35.13 -60.70 -38.86
CA GLU A 142 -35.82 -61.62 -37.93
C GLU A 142 -36.34 -60.88 -36.67
N ARG A 143 -37.55 -61.27 -36.27
CA ARG A 143 -38.25 -60.87 -35.06
C ARG A 143 -37.57 -61.45 -33.81
N SER A 144 -37.68 -60.78 -32.67
CA SER A 144 -38.44 -61.35 -31.53
C SER A 144 -38.54 -60.34 -30.38
N GLU A 145 -39.77 -60.18 -29.92
CA GLU A 145 -40.21 -59.57 -28.67
C GLU A 145 -39.48 -60.18 -27.46
N ASP A 146 -39.12 -59.37 -26.46
CA ASP A 146 -39.44 -59.64 -25.04
C ASP A 146 -39.07 -58.41 -24.17
N GLU A 147 -40.08 -57.62 -23.78
CA GLU A 147 -40.02 -56.79 -22.57
C GLU A 147 -40.65 -57.63 -21.46
N PRO A 148 -40.08 -57.65 -20.24
CA PRO A 148 -40.92 -57.09 -19.18
C PRO A 148 -40.14 -56.31 -18.12
N ARG A 149 -40.72 -55.16 -17.77
CA ARG A 149 -40.98 -54.69 -16.39
C ARG A 149 -39.91 -54.98 -15.33
N SER A 150 -39.38 -53.91 -14.74
CA SER A 150 -39.90 -53.43 -13.44
C SER A 150 -39.13 -52.23 -12.89
N ARG A 151 -39.89 -51.16 -12.62
CA ARG A 151 -39.80 -50.24 -11.47
C ARG A 151 -38.64 -50.48 -10.49
N THR A 152 -37.85 -49.44 -10.23
CA THR A 152 -37.99 -48.68 -8.97
C THR A 152 -37.32 -47.32 -9.06
N ARG A 153 -38.15 -46.29 -8.81
CA ARG A 153 -37.74 -44.92 -8.52
C ARG A 153 -37.46 -44.82 -7.02
N ASN A 154 -36.49 -43.95 -6.73
CA ASN A 154 -36.52 -42.92 -5.71
C ASN A 154 -36.00 -43.19 -4.28
N ILE A 155 -34.92 -42.44 -4.01
CA ILE A 155 -34.79 -41.44 -2.94
C ILE A 155 -34.89 -41.99 -1.52
N ASP A 156 -33.75 -42.40 -0.98
CA ASP A 156 -33.52 -42.41 0.45
C ASP A 156 -33.09 -41.00 0.90
N ARG A 157 -34.05 -40.26 1.45
CA ARG A 157 -33.83 -39.02 2.19
C ARG A 157 -34.06 -39.33 3.67
N PHE A 158 -33.07 -39.94 4.32
CA PHE A 158 -33.08 -40.15 5.76
C PHE A 158 -32.25 -39.09 6.49
N ARG A 159 -32.96 -38.33 7.31
CA ARG A 159 -32.55 -37.64 8.54
C ARG A 159 -33.73 -37.83 9.51
N PRO A 160 -33.57 -38.02 10.82
CA PRO A 160 -32.37 -37.96 11.66
C PRO A 160 -31.83 -39.31 12.13
#